data_AF-A0A0G4QHY0-F1
#
_entry.id   AF-A0A0G4QHY0-F1
#
_cell.length_a   1.000
_cell.length_b   1.000
_cell.length_c   1.000
_cell.angle_alpha   90.00
_cell.angle_beta   90.00
_cell.angle_gamma   90.00
#
_symmetry.space_group_name_H-M   'P 1'
#
loop_
_entity.id
_entity.type
_entity.pdbx_description
1 polymer ?
#
loop_
_entity_poly.entity_id
_entity_poly.type
_entity_poly.pdbx_seq_one_letter_code
_entity_poly.pdbx_strand_id
1 'polypeptide(L)'
;MSDNQINYEAIGRDVYLSKKIHSLIRSRQSELKGIAGAINETCLTYSRLTNEYRLFNYDNIPVAIETIKSIDNQLKELLPEQNKWAKIAGSEPIIIEGLNDVR
;
A
#
# COMPACT_ATOMS: atom_id res chain seq x y z
N MET A 1 -38.45 0.56 19.76
CA MET A 1 -37.03 0.23 20.03
C MET A 1 -36.20 1.34 19.42
N SER A 2 -35.29 1.96 20.19
CA SER A 2 -34.66 3.24 19.83
C SER A 2 -33.64 3.12 18.69
N ASP A 3 -33.77 3.99 17.70
CA ASP A 3 -33.01 4.09 16.44
C ASP A 3 -31.52 4.50 16.55
N ASN A 4 -30.73 4.10 17.56
CA ASN A 4 -29.28 4.39 17.55
C ASN A 4 -28.48 3.57 18.59
N GLN A 5 -28.50 2.23 18.49
CA GLN A 5 -27.52 1.44 19.23
C GLN A 5 -26.17 1.49 18.49
N ILE A 6 -25.17 2.13 19.12
CA ILE A 6 -23.79 2.15 18.64
C ILE A 6 -23.28 0.72 18.50
N ASN A 7 -22.88 0.33 17.28
CA ASN A 7 -22.33 -0.99 17.02
C ASN A 7 -20.81 -1.01 17.28
N TYR A 8 -20.43 -1.23 18.54
CA TYR A 8 -19.02 -1.25 18.97
C TYR A 8 -18.20 -2.36 18.31
N GLU A 9 -18.80 -3.48 17.93
CA GLU A 9 -18.10 -4.54 17.18
C GLU A 9 -17.72 -4.06 15.78
N ALA A 10 -18.66 -3.41 15.08
CA ALA A 10 -18.39 -2.85 13.76
C ALA A 10 -17.29 -1.78 13.81
N ILE A 11 -17.33 -0.89 14.81
CA ILE A 11 -16.28 0.12 15.04
C ILE A 11 -14.93 -0.57 15.30
N GLY A 12 -14.89 -1.59 16.15
CA GLY A 12 -13.66 -2.32 16.46
C GLY A 12 -13.04 -2.98 15.22
N ARG A 13 -13.86 -3.62 14.38
CA ARG A 13 -13.41 -4.25 13.13
C ARG A 13 -12.95 -3.23 12.11
N ASP A 14 -13.69 -2.13 11.94
CA ASP A 14 -13.31 -1.01 11.07
C ASP A 14 -11.94 -0.43 11.45
N VAL A 15 -11.75 -0.11 12.74
CA VAL A 15 -10.47 0.44 13.24
C VAL A 15 -9.31 -0.53 13.01
N TYR A 16 -9.51 -1.82 13.29
CA TYR A 16 -8.48 -2.84 13.10
C TYR A 16 -8.08 -2.98 11.62
N LEU A 17 -9.07 -3.14 10.74
CA LEU A 17 -8.84 -3.30 9.30
C LEU A 17 -8.22 -2.05 8.70
N SER A 18 -8.70 -0.87 9.09
CA SER A 18 -8.13 0.42 8.69
C SER A 18 -6.65 0.53 9.06
N LYS A 19 -6.24 0.15 10.28
CA LYS A 19 -4.83 0.15 10.68
C LYS A 19 -3.98 -0.79 9.81
N LYS A 20 -4.50 -1.98 9.52
CA LYS A 20 -3.81 -2.97 8.68
C LYS A 20 -3.64 -2.45 7.24
N ILE A 21 -4.70 -1.90 6.64
CA ILE A 21 -4.67 -1.31 5.29
C ILE A 21 -3.67 -0.15 5.22
N HIS A 22 -3.67 0.78 6.18
CA HIS A 22 -2.69 1.87 6.20
C HIS A 22 -1.24 1.36 6.33
N SER A 23 -1.01 0.27 7.06
CA SER A 23 0.31 -0.36 7.15
C SER A 23 0.77 -0.93 5.80
N LEU A 24 -0.14 -1.60 5.09
CA LEU A 24 0.11 -2.14 3.75
C LEU A 24 0.40 -1.02 2.74
N ILE A 25 -0.39 0.06 2.74
CA ILE A 25 -0.17 1.24 1.87
C ILE A 25 1.21 1.84 2.11
N ARG A 26 1.61 2.03 3.38
CA ARG A 26 2.95 2.55 3.71
C ARG A 26 4.07 1.64 3.21
N SER A 27 3.90 0.32 3.36
CA SER A 27 4.87 -0.66 2.89
C SER A 27 4.99 -0.61 1.36
N ARG A 28 3.86 -0.58 0.64
CA ARG A 28 3.81 -0.43 -0.82
C ARG A 28 4.50 0.84 -1.29
N GLN A 29 4.26 1.98 -0.63
CA GLN A 29 4.90 3.25 -0.94
C GLN A 29 6.41 3.21 -0.72
N SER A 30 6.87 2.48 0.29
CA SER A 30 8.31 2.28 0.54
C SER A 30 8.98 1.52 -0.60
N GLU A 31 8.38 0.41 -1.05
CA GLU A 31 8.89 -0.38 -2.18
C GLU A 31 8.93 0.45 -3.47
N LEU A 32 7.85 1.18 -3.78
CA LEU A 32 7.80 2.06 -4.95
C LEU A 32 8.88 3.15 -4.91
N LYS A 33 9.14 3.74 -3.73
CA LYS A 33 10.24 4.70 -3.55
C LYS A 33 11.60 4.05 -3.72
N GLY A 34 11.79 2.81 -3.27
CA GLY A 34 13.00 2.03 -3.49
C GLY A 34 13.29 1.83 -4.98
N ILE A 35 12.27 1.41 -5.74
CA ILE A 35 12.38 1.25 -7.20
C ILE A 35 12.69 2.59 -7.87
N ALA A 36 11.97 3.67 -7.53
CA ALA A 36 12.22 4.99 -8.09
C ALA A 36 13.63 5.52 -7.76
N GLY A 37 14.13 5.25 -6.55
CA GLY A 37 15.50 5.56 -6.15
C GLY A 37 16.52 4.82 -7.01
N ALA A 38 16.35 3.51 -7.19
CA ALA A 38 17.22 2.72 -8.05
C ALA A 38 17.25 3.23 -9.50
N ILE A 39 16.08 3.58 -10.06
CA ILE A 39 15.98 4.16 -11.41
C ILE A 39 16.68 5.53 -11.50
N ASN A 40 16.50 6.41 -10.51
CA ASN A 40 17.11 7.73 -10.52
C ASN A 40 18.64 7.67 -10.36
N GLU A 41 19.17 6.72 -9.59
CA GLU A 41 20.61 6.50 -9.49
C GLU A 41 21.23 6.14 -10.85
N THR A 42 20.49 5.50 -11.74
CA THR A 42 20.91 5.22 -13.13
C THR A 42 21.12 6.46 -13.99
N CYS A 43 20.40 7.56 -13.72
CA CYS A 43 20.58 8.82 -14.45
C CYS A 43 21.90 9.51 -14.10
N LEU A 44 22.59 9.09 -13.04
CA LEU A 44 23.93 9.54 -12.65
C LEU A 44 24.93 8.41 -12.89
N THR A 45 25.13 8.06 -14.17
CA THR A 45 26.02 6.98 -14.59
C THR A 45 27.48 7.21 -14.17
N TYR A 46 27.86 8.44 -13.79
CA TYR A 46 29.21 8.80 -13.35
C TYR A 46 29.21 9.41 -11.94
N SER A 47 29.94 8.79 -11.02
CA SER A 47 30.17 9.28 -9.66
C SER A 47 31.42 10.16 -9.62
N ARG A 48 31.27 11.48 -9.47
CA ARG A 48 32.41 12.42 -9.31
C ARG A 48 33.23 12.16 -8.04
N LEU A 49 32.60 11.61 -7.00
CA LEU A 49 33.24 11.30 -5.71
C LEU A 49 34.21 10.12 -5.80
N THR A 50 33.88 9.11 -6.59
CA THR A 50 34.71 7.89 -6.76
C THR A 50 35.42 7.83 -8.11
N ASN A 51 35.15 8.78 -9.01
CA ASN A 51 35.67 8.82 -10.38
C ASN A 51 35.36 7.54 -11.19
N GLU A 52 34.19 6.96 -10.97
CA GLU A 52 33.80 5.67 -11.53
C GLU A 52 32.42 5.74 -12.19
N TYR A 53 32.25 4.92 -13.23
CA TYR A 53 30.93 4.66 -13.80
C TYR A 53 30.18 3.65 -12.91
N ARG A 54 29.00 4.02 -12.43
CA ARG A 54 28.16 3.11 -11.65
C ARG A 54 27.30 2.29 -12.58
N LEU A 55 27.44 0.96 -12.50
CA LEU A 55 26.53 0.05 -13.18
C LEU A 55 25.19 0.04 -12.45
N PHE A 56 24.10 -0.02 -13.20
CA PHE A 56 22.77 -0.20 -12.65
C PHE A 56 22.68 -1.53 -11.90
N ASN A 57 22.44 -1.49 -10.59
CA ASN A 57 22.13 -2.68 -9.82
C ASN A 57 20.60 -2.86 -9.76
N TYR A 58 20.10 -3.81 -10.54
CA TYR A 58 18.67 -4.12 -10.63
C TYR A 58 18.25 -5.31 -9.76
N ASP A 59 19.17 -5.89 -8.99
CA ASP A 59 18.96 -7.20 -8.33
C ASP A 59 17.75 -7.18 -7.37
N ASN A 60 17.47 -6.02 -6.77
CA ASN A 60 16.38 -5.86 -5.82
C ASN A 60 15.04 -5.48 -6.46
N ILE A 61 15.02 -5.10 -7.73
CA ILE A 61 13.78 -4.63 -8.41
C ILE A 61 12.75 -5.75 -8.55
N PRO A 62 13.10 -6.97 -9.00
CA PRO A 62 12.13 -8.06 -9.07
C PRO A 62 11.51 -8.39 -7.71
N VAL A 63 12.30 -8.37 -6.64
CA VAL A 63 11.83 -8.65 -5.28
C VAL A 63 10.85 -7.57 -4.79
N ALA A 64 11.16 -6.29 -5.05
CA ALA A 64 10.26 -5.19 -4.73
C ALA A 64 8.94 -5.29 -5.51
N ILE A 65 8.98 -5.68 -6.79
CA ILE A 65 7.78 -5.89 -7.62
C ILE A 65 6.91 -7.01 -7.05
N GLU A 66 7.49 -8.16 -6.69
CA GLU A 66 6.73 -9.27 -6.11
C GLU A 66 6.13 -8.89 -4.74
N THR A 67 6.86 -8.10 -3.95
CA THR A 67 6.36 -7.57 -2.68
C THR A 67 5.17 -6.64 -2.90
N ILE A 68 5.25 -5.72 -3.87
CA ILE A 68 4.13 -4.83 -4.24
C ILE A 68 2.92 -5.66 -4.70
N LYS A 69 3.11 -6.67 -5.55
CA LYS A 69 2.00 -7.54 -6.00
C LYS A 69 1.34 -8.26 -4.83
N SER A 70 2.12 -8.78 -3.89
CA SER A 70 1.59 -9.42 -2.68
C SER A 70 0.77 -8.45 -1.83
N ILE A 71 1.26 -7.22 -1.66
CA ILE A 71 0.54 -6.17 -0.93
C ILE A 71 -0.75 -5.80 -1.67
N ASP A 72 -0.72 -5.65 -2.99
CA ASP A 72 -1.89 -5.29 -3.80
C ASP A 72 -2.97 -6.38 -3.71
N ASN A 73 -2.60 -7.65 -3.69
CA ASN A 73 -3.55 -8.76 -3.46
C ASN A 73 -4.18 -8.70 -2.06
N GLN A 74 -3.37 -8.48 -1.01
CA GLN A 74 -3.91 -8.34 0.35
C GLN A 74 -4.86 -7.13 0.48
N LEU A 75 -4.54 -6.01 -0.18
CA LEU A 75 -5.41 -4.83 -0.19
C LEU A 75 -6.74 -5.12 -0.91
N LYS A 76 -6.72 -5.84 -2.04
CA LYS A 76 -7.94 -6.26 -2.75
C LYS A 76 -8.86 -7.13 -1.90
N GLU A 77 -8.31 -7.96 -1.03
CA GLU A 77 -9.09 -8.79 -0.10
C GLU A 77 -9.64 -7.97 1.09
N LEU A 78 -8.84 -7.07 1.65
CA LEU A 78 -9.20 -6.35 2.89
C LEU A 78 -10.11 -5.13 2.67
N LEU A 79 -10.00 -4.45 1.52
CA LEU A 79 -10.79 -3.24 1.23
C LEU A 79 -12.31 -3.50 1.23
N PRO A 80 -12.84 -4.55 0.57
CA PRO A 80 -14.28 -4.85 0.61
C PRO A 80 -14.77 -5.14 2.02
N GLU A 81 -13.96 -5.83 2.82
CA GLU A 81 -14.30 -6.14 4.21
C GLU A 81 -14.32 -4.88 5.09
N GLN A 82 -13.29 -4.03 4.99
CA GLN A 82 -13.25 -2.77 5.71
C GLN A 82 -14.42 -1.86 5.32
N ASN A 83 -14.72 -1.74 4.03
CA ASN A 83 -15.82 -0.91 3.52
C ASN A 83 -17.18 -1.39 4.02
N LYS A 84 -17.38 -2.70 4.17
CA LYS A 84 -18.57 -3.27 4.80
C LYS A 84 -18.68 -2.85 6.27
N TRP A 85 -17.62 -2.98 7.05
CA TRP A 85 -17.63 -2.64 8.48
C TRP A 85 -17.75 -1.13 8.72
N ALA A 86 -17.08 -0.31 7.91
CA ALA A 86 -17.20 1.14 7.93
C ALA A 86 -18.65 1.59 7.74
N LYS A 87 -19.36 1.02 6.75
CA LYS A 87 -20.78 1.32 6.52
C LYS A 87 -21.67 0.99 7.72
N ILE A 88 -21.39 -0.11 8.42
CA ILE A 88 -22.14 -0.52 9.63
C ILE A 88 -21.78 0.36 10.83
N ALA A 89 -20.51 0.78 10.92
CA ALA A 89 -19.99 1.64 11.98
C ALA A 89 -20.37 3.12 11.80
N GLY A 90 -20.81 3.53 10.61
CA GLY A 90 -21.04 4.93 10.25
C GLY A 90 -19.76 5.69 9.86
N SER A 91 -18.67 4.97 9.58
CA SER A 91 -17.39 5.52 9.10
C SER A 91 -17.34 5.60 7.56
N GLU A 92 -16.38 6.36 7.05
CA GLU A 92 -16.11 6.42 5.61
C GLU A 92 -15.34 5.19 5.11
N PRO A 93 -15.71 4.62 3.95
CA PRO A 93 -14.98 3.55 3.31
C PRO A 93 -13.61 4.02 2.78
N ILE A 94 -12.60 3.15 2.81
CA ILE A 94 -11.31 3.43 2.20
C ILE A 94 -11.38 3.16 0.68
N ILE A 95 -10.88 4.12 -0.10
CA ILE A 95 -10.80 4.04 -1.56
C ILE A 95 -9.33 4.22 -1.96
N ILE A 96 -8.81 3.30 -2.77
CA ILE A 96 -7.47 3.37 -3.35
C ILE A 96 -7.62 3.36 -4.87
N GLU A 97 -7.30 4.48 -5.51
CA GLU A 97 -7.31 4.62 -6.97
C GLU A 97 -6.35 3.62 -7.64
N GLY A 98 -6.77 3.02 -8.76
CA GLY A 98 -5.96 2.05 -9.50
C GLY A 98 -5.88 0.65 -8.88
N LEU A 99 -6.45 0.42 -7.69
CA LEU A 99 -6.57 -0.92 -7.09
C LEU A 99 -7.91 -1.60 -7.41
N ASN A 100 -8.95 -0.80 -7.64
CA ASN A 100 -10.32 -1.22 -7.93
C ASN A 100 -10.67 -1.27 -9.44
N ASP A 101 -9.78 -0.81 -10.32
CA ASP A 101 -10.06 -0.61 -11.76
C ASP A 101 -9.70 -1.78 -12.68
N VAL A 102 -9.33 -2.94 -12.13
CA VAL A 102 -9.14 -4.16 -12.94
C VAL A 102 -10.46 -4.93 -12.97
N ARG A 103 -11.31 -4.58 -13.94
CA ARG A 103 -12.45 -5.38 -14.41
C ARG A 103 -12.22 -5.81 -15.85
#